data_AF-A0A841MVN2-F1
#
_entry.id   AF-A0A841MVN2-F1
#
_cell.length_a   1.000
_cell.length_b   1.000
_cell.length_c   1.000
_cell.angle_alpha   90.00
_cell.angle_beta   90.00
_cell.angle_gamma   90.00
#
_symmetry.space_group_name_H-M   'P 1'
#
loop_
_entity.id
_entity.type
_entity.pdbx_description
1 polymer ?
#
loop_
_entity_poly.entity_id
_entity_poly.type
_entity_poly.pdbx_seq_one_letter_code
_entity_poly.pdbx_strand_id
1 'polypeptide(L)'
;MSNKISEVTRRNIFDFIQVEGFWWSGRLDEPDFLSRVFNLDDMPSLDSRFDNAAGDIWQHRINNPYDWPDNWIFNDERFNLLKCDDSTFLNFLCEMVHPLVRPDTSEAIKMVQLFNDNLKTDNFEIIEKTKISDKPIFVGHLKLTGKDSIEKKGVDIKKILDAEYVTQQINLMESSIEAAPHVSIGLSKELIETCCKSIFEGSKEKYNKDWD
;
A
#
# COMPACT_ATOMS: atom_id res chain seq x y z
N MET A 1 8.70 14.39 1.91
CA MET A 1 8.01 14.09 3.20
C MET A 1 8.74 12.92 3.83
N SER A 2 8.85 12.87 5.15
CA SER A 2 9.49 11.72 5.82
C SER A 2 8.53 10.53 5.78
N ASN A 3 9.00 9.36 5.38
CA ASN A 3 8.24 8.10 5.45
C ASN A 3 7.83 7.84 6.91
N LYS A 4 6.59 7.37 7.11
CA LYS A 4 6.04 7.01 8.42
C LYS A 4 6.45 5.59 8.82
N ILE A 5 6.65 4.69 7.86
CA ILE A 5 7.26 3.38 8.12
C ILE A 5 8.78 3.59 8.20
N SER A 6 9.34 3.32 9.36
CA SER A 6 10.75 3.56 9.64
C SER A 6 11.65 2.63 8.82
N GLU A 7 12.86 3.08 8.50
CA GLU A 7 13.85 2.24 7.82
C GLU A 7 14.18 0.97 8.64
N VAL A 8 14.13 1.07 9.97
CA VAL A 8 14.34 -0.08 10.88
C VAL A 8 13.25 -1.14 10.68
N THR A 9 11.98 -0.74 10.62
CA THR A 9 10.87 -1.67 10.34
C THR A 9 11.02 -2.34 8.97
N ARG A 10 11.40 -1.59 7.94
CA ARG A 10 11.62 -2.11 6.59
C ARG A 10 12.76 -3.13 6.55
N ARG A 11 13.88 -2.82 7.19
CA ARG A 11 15.03 -3.75 7.33
C ARG A 11 14.63 -5.02 8.07
N ASN A 12 13.94 -4.90 9.21
CA ASN A 12 13.49 -6.06 9.97
C ASN A 12 12.62 -6.99 9.11
N ILE A 13 11.68 -6.44 8.34
CA ILE A 13 10.85 -7.23 7.41
C ILE A 13 11.70 -7.98 6.39
N PHE A 14 12.69 -7.32 5.78
CA PHE A 14 13.59 -7.97 4.81
C PHE A 14 14.51 -9.02 5.44
N ASP A 15 14.98 -8.79 6.66
CA ASP A 15 15.77 -9.77 7.40
C ASP A 15 14.92 -11.01 7.72
N PHE A 16 13.68 -10.82 8.16
CA PHE A 16 12.75 -11.92 8.39
C PHE A 16 12.41 -12.70 7.12
N ILE A 17 12.20 -12.02 5.99
CA ILE A 17 11.99 -12.68 4.69
C ILE A 17 13.17 -13.62 4.37
N GLN A 18 14.40 -13.16 4.59
CA GLN A 18 15.61 -13.94 4.32
C GLN A 18 15.78 -15.10 5.32
N VAL A 19 15.56 -14.85 6.62
CA VAL A 19 15.71 -15.86 7.68
C VAL A 19 14.69 -16.99 7.51
N GLU A 20 13.43 -16.66 7.17
CA GLU A 20 12.38 -17.65 6.92
C GLU A 20 12.52 -18.34 5.55
N GLY A 21 13.43 -17.86 4.69
CA GLY A 21 13.63 -18.40 3.34
C GLY A 21 12.46 -18.11 2.39
N PHE A 22 11.70 -17.04 2.63
CA PHE A 22 10.60 -16.67 1.74
C PHE A 22 11.13 -16.13 0.43
N TRP A 23 10.76 -16.78 -0.68
CA TRP A 23 11.06 -16.27 -2.00
C TRP A 23 10.10 -15.14 -2.37
N TRP A 24 10.63 -13.93 -2.55
CA TRP A 24 9.83 -12.71 -2.63
C TRP A 24 8.96 -12.64 -3.89
N SER A 25 9.46 -13.12 -5.03
CA SER A 25 8.70 -13.20 -6.28
C SER A 25 7.74 -14.41 -6.34
N GLY A 26 7.72 -15.25 -5.31
CA GLY A 26 6.84 -16.43 -5.23
C GLY A 26 7.01 -17.34 -6.44
N ARG A 27 5.91 -17.69 -7.12
CA ARG A 27 5.97 -18.54 -8.33
C ARG A 27 6.30 -17.78 -9.62
N LEU A 28 6.41 -16.45 -9.56
CA LEU A 28 6.75 -15.63 -10.72
C LEU A 28 8.26 -15.46 -10.81
N ASP A 29 8.75 -15.26 -12.02
CA ASP A 29 10.10 -14.77 -12.22
C ASP A 29 10.21 -13.32 -11.73
N GLU A 30 11.41 -12.91 -11.39
CA GLU A 30 11.67 -11.63 -10.75
C GLU A 30 11.21 -10.40 -11.57
N PRO A 31 11.45 -10.32 -12.90
CA PRO A 31 10.93 -9.22 -13.72
C PRO A 31 9.39 -9.19 -13.73
N ASP A 32 8.74 -10.35 -13.82
CA ASP A 32 7.28 -10.47 -13.86
C ASP A 32 6.65 -10.02 -12.55
N PHE A 33 7.26 -10.37 -11.41
CA PHE A 33 6.84 -9.87 -10.12
C PHE A 33 7.02 -8.35 -10.02
N LEU A 34 8.21 -7.84 -10.34
CA LEU A 34 8.53 -6.42 -10.18
C LEU A 34 7.67 -5.53 -11.08
N SER A 35 7.30 -6.01 -12.27
CA SER A 35 6.39 -5.32 -13.20
C SER A 35 4.98 -5.11 -12.63
N ARG A 36 4.61 -5.81 -11.54
CA ARG A 36 3.33 -5.60 -10.84
C ARG A 36 3.36 -4.37 -9.92
N VAL A 37 4.55 -3.93 -9.52
CA VAL A 37 4.76 -2.80 -8.60
C VAL A 37 5.34 -1.59 -9.34
N PHE A 38 6.18 -1.82 -10.34
CA PHE A 38 6.96 -0.80 -11.02
C PHE A 38 6.83 -0.89 -12.55
N ASN A 39 6.91 0.24 -13.24
CA ASN A 39 7.05 0.24 -14.70
C ASN A 39 8.52 0.03 -15.11
N LEU A 40 8.94 -1.22 -15.24
CA LEU A 40 10.34 -1.56 -15.53
C LEU A 40 10.83 -1.08 -16.90
N ASP A 41 9.92 -0.90 -17.87
CA ASP A 41 10.27 -0.44 -19.20
C ASP A 41 10.65 1.04 -19.23
N ASP A 42 10.09 1.83 -18.32
CA ASP A 42 10.38 3.27 -18.16
C ASP A 42 11.53 3.55 -17.17
N MET A 43 11.99 2.51 -16.46
CA MET A 43 13.08 2.64 -15.48
C MET A 43 14.44 2.46 -16.14
N PRO A 44 15.45 3.26 -15.76
CA PRO A 44 16.79 3.12 -16.32
C PRO A 44 17.44 1.80 -15.89
N SER A 45 18.26 1.24 -16.77
CA SER A 45 19.19 0.18 -16.41
C SER A 45 20.37 0.72 -15.59
N LEU A 46 20.92 -0.11 -14.70
CA LEU A 46 22.21 0.14 -14.05
C LEU A 46 23.39 -0.37 -14.88
N ASP A 47 23.10 -1.12 -15.94
CA ASP A 47 24.05 -1.58 -16.93
C ASP A 47 23.76 -0.94 -18.29
N SER A 48 24.65 -0.03 -18.69
CA SER A 48 24.55 0.71 -19.96
C SER A 48 24.39 -0.14 -21.23
N ARG A 49 24.57 -1.47 -21.15
CA ARG A 49 24.34 -2.41 -22.26
C ARG A 49 22.85 -2.66 -22.52
N PHE A 50 21.96 -2.32 -21.59
CA PHE A 50 20.52 -2.53 -21.69
C PHE A 50 19.75 -1.20 -21.66
N ASP A 51 18.66 -1.14 -22.42
CA ASP A 51 17.87 0.09 -22.57
C ASP A 51 17.07 0.45 -21.31
N ASN A 52 16.64 -0.56 -20.54
CA ASN A 52 15.77 -0.38 -19.39
C ASN A 52 16.02 -1.43 -18.28
N ALA A 53 15.39 -1.21 -17.13
CA ALA A 53 15.51 -2.10 -15.98
C ALA A 53 14.96 -3.52 -16.27
N ALA A 54 13.93 -3.66 -17.11
CA ALA A 54 13.38 -4.97 -17.46
C ALA A 54 14.42 -5.89 -18.11
N GLY A 55 15.11 -5.40 -19.15
CA GLY A 55 16.16 -6.15 -19.86
C GLY A 55 17.37 -6.46 -18.99
N ASP A 56 17.78 -5.49 -18.17
CA ASP A 56 18.88 -5.60 -17.21
C ASP A 56 18.63 -6.70 -16.17
N ILE A 57 17.47 -6.64 -15.50
CA ILE A 57 17.08 -7.63 -14.49
C ILE A 57 16.93 -9.01 -15.14
N TRP A 58 16.29 -9.10 -16.30
CA TRP A 58 16.16 -10.38 -17.00
C TRP A 58 17.54 -10.99 -17.31
N GLN A 59 18.49 -10.19 -17.80
CA GLN A 59 19.83 -10.68 -18.11
C GLN A 59 20.51 -11.22 -16.85
N HIS A 60 20.49 -10.48 -15.75
CA HIS A 60 21.29 -10.81 -14.56
C HIS A 60 20.59 -11.73 -13.54
N ARG A 61 19.30 -11.99 -13.71
CA ARG A 61 18.52 -12.84 -12.78
C ARG A 61 17.94 -14.08 -13.45
N ILE A 62 17.71 -14.04 -14.76
CA ILE A 62 17.12 -15.17 -15.50
C ILE A 62 18.16 -15.80 -16.43
N ASN A 63 18.81 -15.01 -17.29
CA ASN A 63 19.80 -15.54 -18.24
C ASN A 63 21.12 -15.94 -17.53
N ASN A 64 21.57 -15.12 -16.56
CA ASN A 64 22.77 -15.33 -15.76
C ASN A 64 22.45 -15.27 -14.24
N PRO A 65 21.76 -16.26 -13.66
CA PRO A 65 21.18 -16.17 -12.31
C PRO A 65 22.20 -15.98 -11.18
N TYR A 66 23.50 -16.23 -11.43
CA TYR A 66 24.56 -16.08 -10.45
C TYR A 66 25.22 -14.69 -10.46
N ASP A 67 24.82 -13.79 -11.37
CA ASP A 67 25.43 -12.45 -11.47
C ASP A 67 25.09 -11.61 -10.22
N TRP A 68 23.87 -11.73 -9.69
CA TRP A 68 23.39 -10.99 -8.52
C TRP A 68 22.99 -11.91 -7.37
N PRO A 69 23.04 -11.46 -6.11
CA PRO A 69 22.56 -12.22 -4.96
C PRO A 69 21.02 -12.23 -4.89
N ASP A 70 20.42 -13.27 -4.32
CA ASP A 70 18.95 -13.48 -4.24
C ASP A 70 18.15 -12.35 -3.57
N ASN A 71 18.81 -11.55 -2.75
CA ASN A 71 18.25 -10.41 -2.04
C ASN A 71 18.65 -9.06 -2.65
N TRP A 72 19.18 -9.03 -3.88
CA TRP A 72 19.67 -7.82 -4.56
C TRP A 72 18.65 -6.67 -4.51
N ILE A 73 17.36 -7.00 -4.70
CA ILE A 73 16.26 -6.05 -4.74
C ILE A 73 16.13 -5.19 -3.47
N PHE A 74 16.55 -5.70 -2.30
CA PHE A 74 16.46 -4.96 -1.04
C PHE A 74 17.48 -3.82 -0.93
N ASN A 75 18.51 -3.83 -1.77
CA ASN A 75 19.57 -2.82 -1.80
C ASN A 75 19.66 -2.08 -3.14
N ASP A 76 18.81 -2.41 -4.11
CA ASP A 76 18.85 -1.80 -5.44
C ASP A 76 18.28 -0.37 -5.40
N GLU A 77 19.07 0.58 -5.91
CA GLU A 77 18.77 2.00 -5.83
C GLU A 77 17.61 2.43 -6.74
N ARG A 78 17.27 1.67 -7.77
CA ARG A 78 16.16 1.98 -8.68
C ARG A 78 14.82 1.85 -7.95
N PHE A 79 14.72 0.88 -7.04
CA PHE A 79 13.51 0.61 -6.27
C PHE A 79 13.57 1.25 -4.88
N ASN A 80 14.77 1.32 -4.30
CA ASN A 80 15.07 1.96 -3.04
C ASN A 80 14.08 1.59 -1.93
N LEU A 81 13.76 0.30 -1.78
CA LEU A 81 12.64 -0.15 -0.95
C LEU A 81 12.77 0.25 0.54
N LEU A 82 13.99 0.52 1.00
CA LEU A 82 14.27 1.04 2.34
C LEU A 82 13.82 2.50 2.54
N LYS A 83 13.71 3.29 1.47
CA LYS A 83 13.39 4.72 1.52
C LYS A 83 12.32 5.17 0.53
N CYS A 84 11.74 4.26 -0.26
CA CYS A 84 10.58 4.55 -1.10
C CYS A 84 9.39 5.01 -0.25
N ASP A 85 8.39 5.60 -0.88
CA ASP A 85 7.16 5.99 -0.20
C ASP A 85 6.47 4.79 0.49
N ASP A 86 5.74 5.07 1.57
CA ASP A 86 5.09 4.00 2.35
C ASP A 86 4.06 3.21 1.52
N SER A 87 3.38 3.87 0.57
CA SER A 87 2.44 3.21 -0.34
C SER A 87 3.13 2.19 -1.24
N THR A 88 4.24 2.55 -1.88
CA THR A 88 5.03 1.61 -2.70
C THR A 88 5.55 0.44 -1.88
N PHE A 89 6.05 0.70 -0.66
CA PHE A 89 6.53 -0.37 0.22
C PHE A 89 5.40 -1.34 0.62
N LEU A 90 4.26 -0.81 1.06
CA LEU A 90 3.10 -1.64 1.39
C LEU A 90 2.57 -2.39 0.16
N ASN A 91 2.56 -1.76 -1.01
CA ASN A 91 2.16 -2.41 -2.25
C ASN A 91 3.09 -3.58 -2.60
N PHE A 92 4.41 -3.40 -2.47
CA PHE A 92 5.38 -4.48 -2.65
C PHE A 92 5.09 -5.68 -1.73
N LEU A 93 4.84 -5.44 -0.43
CA LEU A 93 4.48 -6.50 0.51
C LEU A 93 3.14 -7.18 0.17
N CYS A 94 2.14 -6.41 -0.27
CA CYS A 94 0.85 -6.94 -0.71
C CYS A 94 0.99 -7.80 -1.97
N GLU A 95 1.81 -7.35 -2.93
CA GLU A 95 2.08 -8.10 -4.16
C GLU A 95 2.83 -9.39 -3.88
N MET A 96 3.75 -9.42 -2.90
CA MET A 96 4.35 -10.67 -2.45
C MET A 96 3.23 -11.67 -2.14
N VAL A 97 2.28 -11.33 -1.27
CA VAL A 97 1.24 -12.26 -0.79
C VAL A 97 0.03 -12.40 -1.72
N HIS A 98 0.05 -11.75 -2.88
CA HIS A 98 -1.05 -11.80 -3.83
C HIS A 98 -1.24 -13.23 -4.38
N PRO A 99 -2.48 -13.74 -4.58
CA PRO A 99 -2.72 -15.12 -5.02
C PRO A 99 -2.06 -15.54 -6.34
N LEU A 100 -1.73 -14.57 -7.21
CA LEU A 100 -0.98 -14.80 -8.45
C LEU A 100 0.51 -15.07 -8.20
N VAL A 101 1.07 -14.51 -7.13
CA VAL A 101 2.48 -14.64 -6.73
C VAL A 101 2.61 -15.80 -5.76
N ARG A 102 1.70 -15.90 -4.79
CA ARG A 102 1.69 -16.93 -3.74
C ARG A 102 0.35 -17.64 -3.67
N PRO A 103 0.17 -18.75 -4.40
CA PRO A 103 -1.10 -19.45 -4.47
C PRO A 103 -1.44 -20.26 -3.20
N ASP A 104 -0.47 -20.56 -2.34
CA ASP A 104 -0.69 -21.19 -1.03
C ASP A 104 -1.18 -20.15 -0.02
N THR A 105 -2.45 -20.22 0.33
CA THR A 105 -3.10 -19.32 1.28
C THR A 105 -2.47 -19.38 2.67
N SER A 106 -1.99 -20.55 3.12
CA SER A 106 -1.38 -20.71 4.45
C SER A 106 -0.04 -19.98 4.51
N GLU A 107 0.77 -20.10 3.45
CA GLU A 107 2.03 -19.38 3.32
C GLU A 107 1.80 -17.87 3.26
N ALA A 108 0.82 -17.42 2.46
CA ALA A 108 0.45 -16.01 2.36
C ALA A 108 0.01 -15.43 3.72
N ILE A 109 -0.85 -16.14 4.47
CA ILE A 109 -1.29 -15.72 5.81
C ILE A 109 -0.10 -15.65 6.78
N LYS A 110 0.81 -16.63 6.76
CA LYS A 110 2.03 -16.63 7.60
C LYS A 110 2.89 -15.40 7.31
N MET A 111 3.07 -15.04 6.04
CA MET A 111 3.81 -13.84 5.66
C MET A 111 3.12 -12.55 6.10
N VAL A 112 1.79 -12.44 5.93
CA VAL A 112 1.03 -11.27 6.40
C VAL A 112 1.14 -11.10 7.92
N GLN A 113 1.08 -12.19 8.69
CA GLN A 113 1.27 -12.15 10.14
C GLN A 113 2.66 -11.59 10.50
N LEU A 114 3.71 -12.08 9.84
CA LEU A 114 5.07 -11.61 10.04
C LEU A 114 5.22 -10.11 9.69
N PHE A 115 4.63 -9.69 8.58
CA PHE A 115 4.64 -8.28 8.17
C PHE A 115 3.94 -7.43 9.23
N ASN A 116 2.76 -7.83 9.68
CA ASN A 116 1.99 -7.09 10.69
C ASN A 116 2.67 -7.06 12.06
N ASP A 117 3.42 -8.08 12.43
CA ASP A 117 4.22 -8.08 13.65
C ASP A 117 5.32 -7.03 13.67
N ASN A 118 5.80 -6.62 12.50
CA ASN A 118 6.75 -5.53 12.34
C ASN A 118 6.04 -4.19 12.13
N LEU A 119 5.10 -4.12 11.17
CA LEU A 119 4.39 -2.89 10.79
C LEU A 119 3.64 -2.22 11.96
N LYS A 120 3.18 -2.99 12.94
CA LYS A 120 2.46 -2.46 14.10
C LYS A 120 3.27 -1.43 14.91
N THR A 121 4.60 -1.49 14.88
CA THR A 121 5.45 -0.50 15.58
C THR A 121 5.29 0.90 15.00
N ASP A 122 4.97 0.98 13.71
CA ASP A 122 4.81 2.23 12.98
C ASP A 122 3.33 2.57 12.73
N ASN A 123 2.42 1.87 13.42
CA ASN A 123 0.97 1.98 13.26
C ASN A 123 0.47 1.62 11.85
N PHE A 124 1.12 0.67 11.17
CA PHE A 124 0.61 0.11 9.92
C PHE A 124 0.19 -1.35 10.08
N GLU A 125 -0.68 -1.80 9.20
CA GLU A 125 -1.06 -3.19 9.06
C GLU A 125 -1.46 -3.51 7.62
N ILE A 126 -1.39 -4.78 7.25
CA ILE A 126 -1.87 -5.36 6.00
C ILE A 126 -3.14 -6.13 6.35
N ILE A 127 -4.27 -5.71 5.79
CA ILE A 127 -5.60 -6.27 6.04
C ILE A 127 -6.18 -6.91 4.78
N GLU A 128 -7.06 -7.88 4.95
CA GLU A 128 -7.80 -8.46 3.84
C GLU A 128 -8.78 -7.43 3.27
N LYS A 129 -8.66 -7.13 1.96
CA LYS A 129 -9.55 -6.23 1.23
C LYS A 129 -10.72 -6.99 0.60
N THR A 130 -10.43 -8.12 -0.03
CA THR A 130 -11.40 -8.95 -0.76
C THR A 130 -10.84 -10.35 -0.99
N LYS A 131 -11.58 -11.20 -1.71
CA LYS A 131 -11.13 -12.52 -2.15
C LYS A 131 -11.36 -12.73 -3.64
N ILE A 132 -10.46 -13.46 -4.28
CA ILE A 132 -10.65 -14.02 -5.64
C ILE A 132 -10.52 -15.52 -5.56
N SER A 133 -11.57 -16.26 -5.93
CA SER A 133 -11.61 -17.73 -5.87
C SER A 133 -11.23 -18.26 -4.47
N ASP A 134 -11.84 -17.68 -3.43
CA ASP A 134 -11.57 -17.95 -2.00
C ASP A 134 -10.15 -17.62 -1.51
N LYS A 135 -9.31 -17.02 -2.35
CA LYS A 135 -7.97 -16.57 -1.97
C LYS A 135 -7.98 -15.09 -1.58
N PRO A 136 -7.43 -14.72 -0.43
CA PRO A 136 -7.46 -13.34 0.05
C PRO A 136 -6.57 -12.43 -0.79
N ILE A 137 -7.02 -11.19 -0.99
CA ILE A 137 -6.25 -10.07 -1.49
C ILE A 137 -6.11 -9.06 -0.36
N PHE A 138 -4.89 -8.60 -0.15
CA PHE A 138 -4.55 -7.73 0.96
C PHE A 138 -4.25 -6.30 0.52
N VAL A 139 -4.36 -5.36 1.45
CA VAL A 139 -4.02 -3.96 1.27
C VAL A 139 -3.36 -3.40 2.53
N GLY A 140 -2.40 -2.48 2.37
CA GLY A 140 -1.81 -1.73 3.47
C GLY A 140 -2.78 -0.69 4.05
N HIS A 141 -2.81 -0.57 5.37
CA HIS A 141 -3.72 0.28 6.13
C HIS A 141 -2.99 0.95 7.31
N LEU A 142 -3.30 2.21 7.58
CA LEU A 142 -2.82 2.92 8.76
C LEU A 142 -3.72 2.60 9.96
N LYS A 143 -3.16 1.95 10.97
CA LYS A 143 -3.83 1.58 12.21
C LYS A 143 -4.03 2.81 13.10
N LEU A 144 -5.24 3.35 13.12
CA LEU A 144 -5.61 4.43 14.04
C LEU A 144 -5.83 3.85 15.45
N THR A 145 -4.79 3.80 16.27
CA THR A 145 -4.89 3.32 17.66
C THR A 145 -5.69 4.32 18.50
N GLY A 146 -6.86 3.90 19.00
CA GLY A 146 -7.90 4.73 19.61
C GLY A 146 -7.55 5.57 20.85
N LYS A 147 -6.28 5.56 21.31
CA LYS A 147 -5.83 6.37 22.45
C LYS A 147 -5.28 7.74 22.04
N ASP A 148 -4.77 7.90 20.82
CA ASP A 148 -4.31 9.21 20.32
C ASP A 148 -5.43 9.99 19.58
N SER A 149 -6.54 9.31 19.27
CA SER A 149 -7.64 9.85 18.46
C SER A 149 -8.67 10.67 19.24
N ILE A 150 -8.64 10.69 20.58
CA ILE A 150 -9.62 11.42 21.40
C ILE A 150 -9.08 12.78 21.86
N GLU A 151 -7.79 12.91 22.16
CA GLU A 151 -7.24 14.15 22.72
C GLU A 151 -6.84 15.21 21.67
N LYS A 152 -6.63 14.83 20.39
CA LYS A 152 -6.21 15.74 19.31
C LYS A 152 -7.31 16.16 18.33
N LYS A 153 -8.58 15.75 18.55
CA LYS A 153 -9.70 16.09 17.64
C LYS A 153 -10.25 17.52 17.80
N GLY A 154 -9.73 18.30 18.74
CA GLY A 154 -10.22 19.65 19.01
C GLY A 154 -9.61 20.78 18.18
N VAL A 155 -8.52 20.57 17.42
CA VAL A 155 -7.72 21.73 16.98
C VAL A 155 -7.76 22.03 15.48
N ASP A 156 -7.73 21.07 14.56
CA ASP A 156 -7.47 21.46 13.16
C ASP A 156 -8.55 21.02 12.18
N ILE A 157 -9.48 21.95 11.99
CA ILE A 157 -10.41 22.14 10.87
C ILE A 157 -9.76 21.92 9.46
N LYS A 158 -8.44 21.75 9.36
CA LYS A 158 -7.72 21.27 8.17
C LYS A 158 -7.91 19.77 7.84
N LYS A 159 -8.51 18.98 8.72
CA LYS A 159 -8.81 17.53 8.52
C LYS A 159 -10.12 17.22 7.78
N ILE A 160 -10.95 18.22 7.48
CA ILE A 160 -12.32 18.00 6.98
C ILE A 160 -12.33 17.39 5.56
N LEU A 161 -11.23 17.54 4.81
CA LEU A 161 -11.05 17.00 3.46
C LEU A 161 -9.67 16.32 3.33
N ASP A 162 -9.29 15.49 4.30
CA ASP A 162 -8.12 14.64 4.11
C ASP A 162 -8.41 13.67 2.95
N ALA A 163 -7.46 13.50 2.02
CA ALA A 163 -7.59 12.60 0.88
C ALA A 163 -7.93 11.17 1.35
N GLU A 164 -7.50 10.81 2.56
CA GLU A 164 -7.86 9.58 3.26
C GLU A 164 -9.37 9.47 3.55
N TYR A 165 -10.01 10.54 4.04
CA TYR A 165 -11.46 10.56 4.28
C TYR A 165 -12.24 10.48 2.98
N VAL A 166 -11.83 11.24 1.94
CA VAL A 166 -12.47 11.20 0.63
C VAL A 166 -12.36 9.82 0.01
N THR A 167 -11.19 9.20 0.07
CA THR A 167 -10.95 7.85 -0.44
C THR A 167 -11.78 6.80 0.32
N GLN A 168 -11.90 6.95 1.64
CA GLN A 168 -12.74 6.06 2.45
C GLN A 168 -14.23 6.17 2.09
N GLN A 169 -14.74 7.39 1.91
CA GLN A 169 -16.13 7.59 1.48
C GLN A 169 -16.38 6.99 0.09
N ILE A 170 -15.44 7.15 -0.86
CA ILE A 170 -15.55 6.55 -2.20
C ILE A 170 -15.64 5.03 -2.13
N ASN A 171 -14.73 4.38 -1.38
CA ASN A 171 -14.76 2.92 -1.23
C ASN A 171 -16.06 2.40 -0.57
N LEU A 172 -16.60 3.14 0.41
CA LEU A 172 -17.87 2.80 1.05
C LEU A 172 -19.06 2.97 0.10
N MET A 173 -19.05 4.00 -0.75
CA MET A 173 -20.06 4.19 -1.79
C MET A 173 -20.01 3.08 -2.85
N GLU A 174 -18.82 2.74 -3.34
CA GLU A 174 -18.62 1.69 -4.35
C GLU A 174 -19.08 0.32 -3.84
N SER A 175 -18.72 -0.04 -2.59
CA SER A 175 -19.11 -1.32 -1.99
C SER A 175 -20.59 -1.43 -1.63
N SER A 176 -21.31 -0.30 -1.48
CA SER A 176 -22.73 -0.29 -1.14
C SER A 176 -23.66 -0.18 -2.37
N ILE A 177 -23.12 0.10 -3.56
CA ILE A 177 -23.91 0.46 -4.74
C ILE A 177 -24.80 -0.68 -5.26
N GLU A 178 -24.36 -1.93 -5.13
CA GLU A 178 -25.11 -3.10 -5.59
C GLU A 178 -26.08 -3.64 -4.53
N ALA A 179 -25.68 -3.62 -3.25
CA ALA A 179 -26.42 -4.22 -2.15
C ALA A 179 -27.45 -3.27 -1.51
N ALA A 180 -27.13 -1.97 -1.44
CA ALA A 180 -27.96 -0.97 -0.77
C ALA A 180 -27.74 0.45 -1.38
N PRO A 181 -28.26 0.72 -2.60
CA PRO A 181 -28.00 1.97 -3.33
C PRO A 181 -28.38 3.25 -2.55
N HIS A 182 -29.42 3.20 -1.72
CA HIS A 182 -29.84 4.32 -0.89
C HIS A 182 -28.78 4.75 0.14
N VAL A 183 -27.96 3.81 0.60
CA VAL A 183 -26.83 4.08 1.50
C VAL A 183 -25.73 4.81 0.75
N SER A 184 -25.39 4.38 -0.47
CA SER A 184 -24.40 5.05 -1.32
C SER A 184 -24.80 6.49 -1.65
N ILE A 185 -26.09 6.72 -1.90
CA ILE A 185 -26.65 8.07 -2.11
C ILE A 185 -26.52 8.92 -0.84
N GLY A 186 -26.81 8.36 0.33
CA GLY A 186 -26.65 9.06 1.61
C GLY A 186 -25.20 9.48 1.87
N LEU A 187 -24.25 8.56 1.64
CA LEU A 187 -22.81 8.83 1.76
C LEU A 187 -22.33 9.90 0.77
N SER A 188 -22.86 9.88 -0.47
CA SER A 188 -22.56 10.90 -1.49
C SER A 188 -23.03 12.29 -1.05
N LYS A 189 -24.26 12.39 -0.50
CA LYS A 189 -24.82 13.64 0.02
C LYS A 189 -23.94 14.18 1.15
N GLU A 190 -23.60 13.35 2.12
CA GLU A 190 -22.80 13.74 3.29
C GLU A 190 -21.40 14.25 2.88
N LEU A 191 -20.75 13.59 1.92
CA LEU A 191 -19.46 14.02 1.40
C LEU A 191 -19.52 15.41 0.75
N ILE A 192 -20.54 15.66 -0.09
CA ILE A 192 -20.74 16.96 -0.74
C ILE A 192 -21.04 18.05 0.29
N GLU A 193 -21.91 17.76 1.25
CA GLU A 193 -22.28 18.68 2.33
C GLU A 193 -21.04 19.08 3.17
N THR A 194 -20.19 18.10 3.49
CA THR A 194 -18.93 18.30 4.19
C THR A 194 -17.95 19.15 3.38
N CYS A 195 -17.82 18.90 2.08
CA CYS A 195 -17.02 19.73 1.17
C CYS A 195 -17.48 21.19 1.19
N CYS A 196 -18.79 21.42 1.05
CA CYS A 196 -19.33 22.77 0.97
C CYS A 196 -19.20 23.52 2.30
N LYS A 197 -19.48 22.88 3.44
CA LYS A 197 -19.27 23.47 4.78
C LYS A 197 -17.80 23.87 4.97
N SER A 198 -16.86 23.03 4.52
CA SER A 198 -15.42 23.35 4.55
C SER A 198 -15.06 24.58 3.70
N ILE A 199 -15.64 24.72 2.50
CA ILE A 199 -15.43 25.90 1.65
C ILE A 199 -15.98 27.17 2.32
N PHE A 200 -17.17 27.11 2.93
CA PHE A 200 -17.73 28.26 3.66
C PHE A 200 -16.87 28.65 4.86
N GLU A 201 -16.38 27.67 5.63
CA GLU A 201 -15.49 27.93 6.77
C GLU A 201 -14.14 28.51 6.32
N GLY A 202 -13.58 28.00 5.22
CA GLY A 202 -12.34 28.51 4.63
C GLY A 202 -12.47 29.93 4.05
N SER A 203 -13.62 30.26 3.45
CA SER A 203 -13.94 31.59 2.93
C SER A 203 -14.42 32.58 4.01
N LYS A 204 -14.60 32.12 5.26
CA LYS A 204 -15.17 32.89 6.39
C LYS A 204 -16.59 33.40 6.13
N GLU A 205 -17.33 32.73 5.25
CA GLU A 205 -18.73 33.03 4.97
C GLU A 205 -19.65 32.20 5.88
N LYS A 206 -20.83 32.75 6.21
CA LYS A 206 -21.82 32.05 7.04
C LYS A 206 -22.73 31.20 6.15
N TYR A 207 -22.88 29.93 6.48
CA TYR A 207 -23.88 29.04 5.89
C TYR A 207 -25.04 28.79 6.84
N ASN A 208 -26.20 28.40 6.30
CA ASN A 208 -27.36 28.00 7.09
C ASN A 208 -27.06 26.69 7.83
N LYS A 209 -27.30 26.64 9.14
CA LYS A 209 -27.04 25.45 9.97
C LYS A 209 -28.05 24.32 9.75
N ASP A 210 -29.21 24.66 9.21
CA ASP A 210 -30.28 23.71 8.86
C ASP A 210 -30.17 23.29 7.38
N TRP A 211 -28.98 23.42 6.79
CA TRP A 211 -28.73 22.99 5.43
C TRP A 211 -28.48 21.48 5.41
N ASP A 212 -29.52 20.76 4.99
CA ASP A 212 -29.47 19.39 4.50
C ASP A 212 -29.14 19.36 2.99
#